data_AF-A0A3D2RQ94-F1
#
_entry.id   AF-A0A3D2RQ94-F1
#
_cell.length_a   1.000
_cell.length_b   1.000
_cell.length_c   1.000
_cell.angle_alpha   90.00
_cell.angle_beta   90.00
_cell.angle_gamma   90.00
#
_symmetry.space_group_name_H-M   'P 1'
#
loop_
_entity.id
_entity.type
_entity.pdbx_description
1 polymer ?
#
loop_
_entity_poly.entity_id
_entity_poly.type
_entity_poly.pdbx_seq_one_letter_code
_entity_poly.pdbx_strand_id
1 'polypeptide(L)'
;MAFEFSDRHIETYQTRGYTVFEQILPATLIADLRRVTDQAREMARDEGGAQAQRIQPIANYDLEAQPFRDYADLPELVDALSRVLTPRHRHGDLEYLGVLFEPRDLPWATHWHRDWRDNVAGLPLDMWDEVFADIDYFNQINCALYEDSSTWVVPGSHLRRDLPREIERFPDRPVPGPEVDGKTYEERERTCLTYCQSMPDAVQLHLEAGDFALYRNTLWHIGNYVPHKKRATLHDGPKTPEFIRFIEEAREISVKRREAGHGMENPNA
;
A
#
# COMPACT_ATOMS: atom_id res chain seq x y z
N MET A 1 23.65 -6.57 -8.12
CA MET A 1 24.38 -7.50 -7.23
C MET A 1 23.37 -8.51 -6.71
N ALA A 2 23.79 -9.63 -6.12
CA ALA A 2 22.81 -10.47 -5.42
C ALA A 2 22.26 -9.70 -4.20
N PHE A 3 20.98 -9.86 -3.87
CA PHE A 3 20.40 -9.26 -2.68
C PHE A 3 21.12 -9.75 -1.41
N GLU A 4 21.40 -8.81 -0.50
CA GLU A 4 22.00 -9.11 0.79
C GLU A 4 21.17 -8.49 1.91
N PHE A 5 20.71 -9.33 2.83
CA PHE A 5 20.03 -8.85 4.02
C PHE A 5 21.02 -8.24 5.02
N SER A 6 20.69 -7.09 5.60
CA SER A 6 21.43 -6.46 6.69
C SER A 6 20.53 -6.06 7.85
N ASP A 7 21.10 -5.87 9.04
CA ASP A 7 20.38 -5.40 10.24
C ASP A 7 19.73 -4.03 10.04
N ARG A 8 20.25 -3.24 9.08
CA ARG A 8 19.64 -1.98 8.65
C ARG A 8 18.18 -2.19 8.23
N HIS A 9 17.84 -3.32 7.61
CA HIS A 9 16.44 -3.56 7.21
C HIS A 9 15.51 -3.66 8.42
N ILE A 10 15.96 -4.31 9.48
CA ILE A 10 15.23 -4.41 10.75
C ILE A 10 15.15 -3.03 11.40
N GLU A 11 16.29 -2.34 11.53
CA GLU A 11 16.36 -1.03 12.17
C GLU A 11 15.47 -0.01 11.47
N THR A 12 15.54 0.11 10.14
CA THR A 12 14.71 1.07 9.40
C THR A 12 13.24 0.70 9.48
N TYR A 13 12.90 -0.59 9.41
CA TYR A 13 11.51 -0.99 9.57
C TYR A 13 10.93 -0.57 10.92
N GLN A 14 11.66 -0.86 12.00
CA GLN A 14 11.22 -0.54 13.36
C GLN A 14 11.16 0.97 13.60
N THR A 15 12.15 1.73 13.14
CA THR A 15 12.29 3.16 13.45
C THR A 15 11.60 4.09 12.45
N ARG A 16 11.57 3.73 11.16
CA ARG A 16 10.99 4.53 10.07
C ARG A 16 9.65 4.01 9.59
N GLY A 17 9.30 2.76 9.91
CA GLY A 17 8.04 2.15 9.52
C GLY A 17 8.08 1.50 8.15
N TYR A 18 9.23 1.52 7.48
CA TYR A 18 9.43 0.83 6.21
C TYR A 18 10.88 0.39 6.03
N THR A 19 11.06 -0.59 5.15
CA THR A 19 12.36 -0.99 4.62
C THR A 19 12.21 -1.43 3.16
N VAL A 20 13.29 -1.35 2.40
CA VAL A 20 13.33 -1.77 1.00
C VAL A 20 14.39 -2.86 0.86
N PHE A 21 13.98 -4.02 0.34
CA PHE A 21 14.89 -5.06 -0.09
C PHE A 21 15.24 -4.81 -1.56
N GLU A 22 16.39 -4.18 -1.77
CA GLU A 22 16.86 -3.77 -3.10
C GLU A 22 17.21 -5.01 -3.95
N GLN A 23 16.69 -5.07 -5.18
CA GLN A 23 16.95 -6.12 -6.18
C GLN A 23 16.71 -7.56 -5.68
N ILE A 24 15.74 -7.77 -4.78
CA ILE A 24 15.46 -9.09 -4.22
C ILE A 24 14.81 -10.04 -5.23
N LEU A 25 14.03 -9.54 -6.19
CA LEU A 25 13.45 -10.37 -7.24
C LEU A 25 14.48 -10.66 -8.35
N PRO A 26 14.66 -11.94 -8.76
CA PRO A 26 15.50 -12.27 -9.90
C PRO A 26 14.88 -11.77 -11.21
N ALA A 27 15.72 -11.37 -12.16
CA ALA A 27 15.29 -10.80 -13.44
C ALA A 27 14.35 -11.71 -14.24
N THR A 28 14.50 -13.03 -14.13
CA THR A 28 13.61 -14.01 -14.76
C THR A 28 12.19 -13.94 -14.20
N LEU A 29 12.05 -13.88 -12.87
CA LEU A 29 10.76 -13.75 -12.22
C LEU A 29 10.10 -12.40 -12.53
N ILE A 30 10.89 -11.32 -12.62
CA ILE A 30 10.38 -10.01 -13.08
C ILE A 30 9.81 -10.13 -14.50
N ALA A 31 10.48 -10.85 -15.40
CA ALA A 31 9.99 -11.02 -16.77
C ALA A 31 8.65 -11.77 -16.82
N ASP A 32 8.52 -12.85 -16.04
CA ASP A 32 7.28 -13.62 -15.96
C ASP A 32 6.14 -12.83 -15.33
N LEU A 33 6.41 -12.12 -14.22
CA LEU A 33 5.44 -11.26 -13.56
C LEU A 33 5.01 -10.09 -14.44
N ARG A 34 5.92 -9.46 -15.19
CA ARG A 34 5.58 -8.39 -16.15
C ARG A 34 4.62 -8.88 -17.22
N ARG A 35 4.84 -10.08 -17.75
CA ARG A 35 3.97 -10.67 -18.78
C ARG A 35 2.54 -10.84 -18.28
N VAL A 36 2.35 -11.44 -17.10
CA VAL A 36 1.00 -11.63 -16.54
C VAL A 36 0.38 -10.33 -16.06
N THR A 37 1.17 -9.41 -15.50
CA THR A 37 0.65 -8.12 -15.01
C THR A 37 0.32 -7.12 -16.14
N ASP A 38 0.95 -7.24 -17.31
CA ASP A 38 0.55 -6.47 -18.48
C ASP A 38 -0.83 -6.92 -19.01
N GLN A 39 -1.16 -8.22 -18.93
CA GLN A 39 -2.50 -8.72 -19.23
C GLN A 39 -3.52 -8.23 -18.20
N ALA A 40 -3.18 -8.35 -16.91
CA ALA A 40 -3.98 -7.86 -15.79
C ALA A 40 -4.34 -6.38 -15.91
N ARG A 41 -3.43 -5.57 -16.46
CA ARG A 41 -3.67 -4.14 -16.67
C ARG A 41 -4.76 -3.87 -17.70
N GLU A 42 -4.76 -4.61 -18.81
CA GLU A 42 -5.81 -4.46 -19.80
C GLU A 42 -7.16 -4.93 -19.23
N MET A 43 -7.18 -6.03 -18.47
CA MET A 43 -8.38 -6.46 -17.73
C MET A 43 -8.89 -5.37 -16.77
N ALA A 44 -7.99 -4.73 -16.02
CA ALA A 44 -8.33 -3.63 -15.11
C ALA A 44 -9.04 -2.49 -15.85
N ARG A 45 -8.57 -2.17 -17.06
CA ARG A 45 -9.09 -1.08 -17.88
C ARG A 45 -10.38 -1.46 -18.60
N ASP A 46 -10.55 -2.72 -18.96
CA ASP A 46 -11.79 -3.25 -19.51
C ASP A 46 -12.92 -3.21 -18.45
N GLU A 47 -12.61 -3.52 -17.19
CA GLU A 47 -13.57 -3.51 -16.08
C GLU A 47 -13.84 -2.11 -15.51
N GLY A 48 -12.77 -1.38 -15.18
CA GLY A 48 -12.83 -0.11 -14.44
C GLY A 48 -12.61 1.14 -15.28
N GLY A 49 -12.43 0.98 -16.60
CA GLY A 49 -12.14 2.08 -17.52
C GLY A 49 -10.70 2.58 -17.46
N ALA A 50 -10.41 3.64 -18.24
CA ALA A 50 -9.05 4.15 -18.44
C ALA A 50 -8.33 4.61 -17.16
N GLN A 51 -9.07 4.98 -16.10
CA GLN A 51 -8.49 5.41 -14.82
C GLN A 51 -8.33 4.27 -13.80
N ALA A 52 -8.61 3.02 -14.16
CA ALA A 52 -8.39 1.88 -13.28
C ALA A 52 -6.90 1.75 -12.88
N GLN A 53 -6.66 1.58 -11.57
CA GLN A 53 -5.33 1.59 -10.97
C GLN A 53 -5.02 0.33 -10.16
N ARG A 54 -5.95 -0.62 -10.12
CA ARG A 54 -5.84 -1.82 -9.29
C ARG A 54 -6.67 -2.94 -9.88
N ILE A 55 -6.15 -4.16 -9.79
CA ILE A 55 -6.96 -5.36 -9.68
C ILE A 55 -6.62 -6.07 -8.37
N GLN A 56 -7.63 -6.55 -7.66
CA GLN A 56 -7.47 -7.26 -6.40
C GLN A 56 -8.79 -7.93 -6.00
N PRO A 57 -8.79 -9.21 -5.58
CA PRO A 57 -7.65 -10.14 -5.56
C PRO A 57 -7.31 -10.72 -6.93
N ILE A 58 -6.08 -11.21 -7.11
CA ILE A 58 -5.62 -11.84 -8.36
C ILE A 58 -6.40 -13.12 -8.69
N ALA A 59 -6.85 -13.87 -7.68
CA ALA A 59 -7.64 -15.10 -7.87
C ALA A 59 -8.95 -14.88 -8.66
N ASN A 60 -9.46 -13.65 -8.73
CA ASN A 60 -10.67 -13.31 -9.47
C ASN A 60 -10.47 -13.14 -10.98
N TYR A 61 -9.24 -13.20 -11.47
CA TYR A 61 -8.90 -12.92 -12.86
C TYR A 61 -8.29 -14.15 -13.53
N ASP A 62 -8.59 -14.33 -14.83
CA ASP A 62 -8.06 -15.43 -15.65
C ASP A 62 -6.59 -15.16 -16.04
N LEU A 63 -5.71 -15.23 -15.04
CA LEU A 63 -4.28 -15.00 -15.16
C LEU A 63 -3.52 -16.28 -14.83
N GLU A 64 -2.38 -16.47 -15.48
CA GLU A 64 -1.47 -17.56 -15.12
C GLU A 64 -0.98 -17.38 -13.68
N ALA A 65 -1.35 -18.33 -12.81
CA ALA A 65 -1.06 -18.24 -11.38
C ALA A 65 0.41 -18.52 -11.01
N GLN A 66 1.15 -19.24 -11.87
CA GLN A 66 2.48 -19.75 -11.52
C GLN A 66 3.49 -18.64 -11.19
N PRO A 67 3.63 -17.54 -11.95
CA PRO A 67 4.54 -16.46 -11.59
C PRO A 67 4.26 -15.83 -10.22
N PHE A 68 2.99 -15.74 -9.82
CA PHE A 68 2.61 -15.22 -8.50
C PHE A 68 2.94 -16.22 -7.37
N ARG A 69 2.84 -17.52 -7.63
CA ARG A 69 3.27 -18.57 -6.69
C ARG A 69 4.79 -18.59 -6.54
N ASP A 70 5.52 -18.48 -7.64
CA ASP A 70 6.99 -18.40 -7.63
C ASP A 70 7.47 -17.18 -6.83
N TYR A 71 6.73 -16.06 -6.90
CA TYR A 71 6.94 -14.90 -6.04
C TYR A 71 6.65 -15.19 -4.55
N ALA A 72 5.51 -15.80 -4.25
CA ALA A 72 5.12 -16.13 -2.87
C ALA A 72 6.10 -17.10 -2.19
N ASP A 73 6.66 -18.03 -2.97
CA ASP A 73 7.55 -19.09 -2.52
C ASP A 73 9.04 -18.72 -2.64
N LEU A 74 9.38 -17.50 -3.09
CA LEU A 74 10.76 -17.06 -3.28
C LEU A 74 11.54 -17.13 -1.95
N PRO A 75 12.55 -18.02 -1.80
CA PRO A 75 13.16 -18.30 -0.51
C PRO A 75 13.80 -17.08 0.16
N GLU A 76 14.49 -16.24 -0.61
CA GLU A 76 15.16 -15.02 -0.13
C GLU A 76 14.13 -14.04 0.44
N LEU A 77 12.97 -13.94 -0.20
CA LEU A 77 11.89 -13.05 0.23
C LEU A 77 11.21 -13.57 1.49
N VAL A 78 10.92 -14.87 1.55
CA VAL A 78 10.35 -15.52 2.74
C VAL A 78 11.29 -15.38 3.94
N ASP A 79 12.61 -15.56 3.76
CA ASP A 79 13.62 -15.34 4.80
C ASP A 79 13.64 -13.89 5.26
N ALA A 80 13.74 -12.93 4.33
CA ALA A 80 13.80 -11.50 4.65
C ALA A 80 12.56 -11.03 5.44
N LEU A 81 11.36 -11.42 5.01
CA LEU A 81 10.12 -11.13 5.73
C LEU A 81 10.10 -11.75 7.13
N SER A 82 10.52 -13.01 7.26
CA SER A 82 10.55 -13.71 8.55
C SER A 82 11.51 -13.05 9.55
N ARG A 83 12.61 -12.47 9.06
CA ARG A 83 13.63 -11.78 9.87
C ARG A 83 13.24 -10.38 10.31
N VAL A 84 12.49 -9.64 9.47
CA VAL A 84 12.00 -8.29 9.84
C VAL A 84 10.73 -8.37 10.69
N LEU A 85 9.84 -9.31 10.37
CA LEU A 85 8.58 -9.54 11.06
C LEU A 85 8.68 -10.79 11.95
N THR A 86 7.91 -11.82 11.63
CA THR A 86 7.98 -13.14 12.27
C THR A 86 7.71 -14.23 11.23
N PRO A 87 8.15 -15.47 11.44
CA PRO A 87 7.84 -16.60 10.55
C PRO A 87 6.34 -16.93 10.43
N ARG A 88 5.47 -16.29 11.21
CA ARG A 88 4.02 -16.45 11.15
C ARG A 88 3.37 -15.57 10.08
N HIS A 89 4.09 -14.55 9.60
CA HIS A 89 3.62 -13.69 8.53
C HIS A 89 3.66 -14.44 7.20
N ARG A 90 2.51 -14.49 6.51
CA ARG A 90 2.37 -15.11 5.18
C ARG A 90 1.97 -14.04 4.17
N HIS A 91 2.59 -14.09 3.00
CA HIS A 91 2.36 -13.20 1.87
C HIS A 91 2.14 -14.01 0.59
N GLY A 92 1.73 -13.35 -0.49
CA GLY A 92 1.54 -13.95 -1.80
C GLY A 92 0.26 -14.79 -1.90
N ASP A 93 -0.67 -14.64 -0.96
CA ASP A 93 -1.99 -15.29 -1.03
C ASP A 93 -2.79 -14.68 -2.18
N LEU A 94 -3.12 -15.49 -3.19
CA LEU A 94 -3.80 -15.03 -4.40
C LEU A 94 -5.22 -14.50 -4.14
N GLU A 95 -5.83 -14.90 -3.02
CA GLU A 95 -7.15 -14.40 -2.57
C GLU A 95 -7.07 -12.99 -1.94
N TYR A 96 -5.85 -12.45 -1.79
CA TYR A 96 -5.62 -11.10 -1.27
C TYR A 96 -4.67 -10.26 -2.13
N LEU A 97 -3.66 -10.88 -2.74
CA LEU A 97 -2.67 -10.22 -3.57
C LEU A 97 -3.38 -9.41 -4.65
N GLY A 98 -2.93 -8.19 -4.88
CA GLY A 98 -3.36 -7.34 -5.97
C GLY A 98 -2.17 -6.82 -6.76
N VAL A 99 -2.48 -6.18 -7.89
CA VAL A 99 -1.51 -5.44 -8.68
C VAL A 99 -2.00 -4.01 -8.82
N LEU A 100 -1.11 -3.06 -8.57
CA LEU A 100 -1.39 -1.64 -8.76
C LEU A 100 -0.76 -1.13 -10.06
N PHE A 101 -1.49 -0.29 -10.79
CA PHE A 101 -1.12 0.24 -12.10
C PHE A 101 -1.10 1.77 -12.11
N GLU A 102 -0.59 2.33 -13.20
CA GLU A 102 -0.79 3.71 -13.58
C GLU A 102 -2.17 3.93 -14.23
N PRO A 103 -2.83 5.08 -14.00
CA PRO A 103 -3.99 5.48 -14.80
C PRO A 103 -3.56 5.73 -16.25
N ARG A 104 -4.47 5.55 -17.22
CA ARG A 104 -4.17 5.74 -18.65
C ARG A 104 -4.23 7.21 -19.08
N ASP A 105 -5.17 8.00 -18.57
CA ASP A 105 -5.48 9.30 -19.17
C ASP A 105 -5.05 10.48 -18.30
N LEU A 106 -5.35 10.46 -17.00
CA LEU A 106 -5.16 11.62 -16.12
C LEU A 106 -4.40 11.26 -14.83
N PRO A 107 -3.50 12.14 -14.35
CA PRO A 107 -2.86 11.99 -13.05
C PRO A 107 -3.86 11.90 -11.91
N TRP A 108 -3.48 11.16 -10.88
CA TRP A 108 -4.32 10.92 -9.72
C TRP A 108 -3.47 10.70 -8.47
N ALA A 109 -3.96 11.13 -7.32
CA ALA A 109 -3.42 10.68 -6.05
C ALA A 109 -4.55 10.18 -5.15
N THR A 110 -4.27 9.15 -4.36
CA THR A 110 -5.19 8.71 -3.30
C THR A 110 -5.25 9.78 -2.21
N HIS A 111 -6.09 9.59 -1.20
CA HIS A 111 -6.05 10.45 -0.03
C HIS A 111 -4.85 10.06 0.84
N TRP A 112 -4.29 11.00 1.60
CA TRP A 112 -3.42 10.63 2.72
C TRP A 112 -4.24 9.82 3.71
N HIS A 113 -3.69 8.69 4.18
CA HIS A 113 -4.37 7.84 5.14
C HIS A 113 -3.37 7.04 5.97
N ARG A 114 -3.88 6.56 7.10
CA ARG A 114 -3.40 5.34 7.74
C ARG A 114 -4.45 4.27 7.50
N ASP A 115 -4.02 3.11 7.03
CA ASP A 115 -4.92 2.04 6.63
C ASP A 115 -5.85 1.64 7.78
N TRP A 116 -7.08 1.31 7.44
CA TRP A 116 -8.22 1.06 8.32
C TRP A 116 -8.74 2.31 9.03
N ARG A 117 -7.88 3.04 9.74
CA ARG A 117 -8.25 4.24 10.52
C ARG A 117 -8.92 5.31 9.65
N ASP A 118 -8.33 5.62 8.51
CA ASP A 118 -8.72 6.78 7.69
C ASP A 118 -9.40 6.39 6.35
N ASN A 119 -9.63 5.10 6.11
CA ASN A 119 -10.25 4.60 4.88
C ASN A 119 -11.35 3.53 5.06
N VAL A 120 -11.67 3.14 6.30
CA VAL A 120 -12.81 2.25 6.61
C VAL A 120 -13.84 2.99 7.46
N ALA A 121 -14.92 3.43 6.82
CA ALA A 121 -16.05 4.02 7.54
C ALA A 121 -16.72 3.00 8.48
N GLY A 122 -17.10 3.44 9.68
CA GLY A 122 -17.72 2.62 10.71
C GLY A 122 -16.75 1.82 11.58
N LEU A 123 -15.44 1.83 11.32
CA LEU A 123 -14.45 1.22 12.21
C LEU A 123 -14.42 1.94 13.57
N PRO A 124 -14.63 1.25 14.70
CA PRO A 124 -14.35 1.81 16.02
C PRO A 124 -12.86 2.16 16.16
N LEU A 125 -12.51 3.40 16.52
CA LEU A 125 -11.09 3.78 16.63
C LEU A 125 -10.36 3.05 17.76
N ASP A 126 -11.04 2.74 18.85
CA ASP A 126 -10.48 1.98 19.98
C ASP A 126 -9.97 0.60 19.54
N MET A 127 -10.70 -0.08 18.65
CA MET A 127 -10.29 -1.35 18.06
C MET A 127 -8.99 -1.23 17.26
N TRP A 128 -8.83 -0.15 16.47
CA TRP A 128 -7.58 0.10 15.75
C TRP A 128 -6.45 0.47 16.72
N ASP A 129 -6.74 1.33 17.69
CA ASP A 129 -5.80 1.83 18.69
C ASP A 129 -5.19 0.75 19.58
N GLU A 130 -5.94 -0.32 19.84
CA GLU A 130 -5.48 -1.44 20.66
C GLU A 130 -4.27 -2.15 20.01
N VAL A 131 -4.23 -2.23 18.67
CA VAL A 131 -3.26 -3.08 17.96
C VAL A 131 -2.42 -2.34 16.90
N PHE A 132 -2.61 -1.04 16.68
CA PHE A 132 -1.94 -0.30 15.58
C PHE A 132 -0.40 -0.35 15.60
N ALA A 133 0.19 -0.50 16.79
CA ALA A 133 1.64 -0.57 17.00
C ALA A 133 2.18 -2.01 17.02
N ASP A 134 1.32 -3.02 17.17
CA ASP A 134 1.70 -4.43 17.22
C ASP A 134 2.15 -4.90 15.83
N ILE A 135 3.33 -5.50 15.75
CA ILE A 135 3.95 -5.95 14.49
C ILE A 135 3.20 -7.10 13.84
N ASP A 136 2.40 -7.86 14.60
CA ASP A 136 1.60 -8.95 14.03
C ASP A 136 0.41 -8.44 13.20
N TYR A 137 0.17 -7.12 13.18
CA TYR A 137 -0.91 -6.45 12.46
C TYR A 137 -0.35 -5.37 11.53
N PHE A 138 -1.13 -5.00 10.50
CA PHE A 138 -0.91 -3.77 9.74
C PHE A 138 0.46 -3.66 9.03
N ASN A 139 0.86 -4.74 8.34
CA ASN A 139 2.01 -4.73 7.45
C ASN A 139 1.52 -4.77 5.99
N GLN A 140 2.25 -4.12 5.09
CA GLN A 140 1.91 -4.01 3.68
C GLN A 140 3.17 -4.05 2.81
N ILE A 141 2.97 -4.50 1.59
CA ILE A 141 4.02 -4.77 0.60
C ILE A 141 3.72 -3.94 -0.64
N ASN A 142 4.77 -3.32 -1.18
CA ASN A 142 4.85 -2.89 -2.57
C ASN A 142 6.10 -3.51 -3.21
N CYS A 143 5.92 -4.47 -4.11
CA CYS A 143 7.01 -5.03 -4.89
C CYS A 143 6.94 -4.56 -6.34
N ALA A 144 7.91 -3.75 -6.73
CA ALA A 144 7.88 -2.99 -7.98
C ALA A 144 8.40 -3.85 -9.15
N LEU A 145 7.58 -4.03 -10.19
CA LEU A 145 8.02 -4.74 -11.41
C LEU A 145 8.62 -3.79 -12.44
N TYR A 146 8.37 -2.50 -12.32
CA TYR A 146 8.98 -1.39 -13.05
C TYR A 146 9.48 -0.37 -12.03
N GLU A 147 10.25 0.64 -12.46
CA GLU A 147 10.58 1.77 -11.57
C GLU A 147 9.27 2.38 -11.01
N ASP A 148 9.14 2.45 -9.69
CA ASP A 148 7.95 2.95 -9.01
C ASP A 148 8.35 4.06 -8.04
N SER A 149 7.80 5.26 -8.27
CA SER A 149 7.92 6.41 -7.36
C SER A 149 6.56 6.88 -6.85
N SER A 150 5.54 6.00 -6.85
CA SER A 150 4.16 6.42 -6.57
C SER A 150 3.89 6.59 -5.08
N THR A 151 4.55 5.79 -4.23
CA THR A 151 4.27 5.77 -2.80
C THR A 151 4.99 6.89 -2.07
N TRP A 152 4.25 7.64 -1.25
CA TRP A 152 4.82 8.56 -0.26
C TRP A 152 4.44 8.10 1.14
N VAL A 153 5.33 8.37 2.08
CA VAL A 153 5.22 7.97 3.49
C VAL A 153 5.65 9.11 4.40
N VAL A 154 5.16 9.13 5.64
CA VAL A 154 5.74 9.94 6.72
C VAL A 154 6.52 9.01 7.66
N PRO A 155 7.86 8.96 7.55
CA PRO A 155 8.66 8.03 8.32
C PRO A 155 8.47 8.18 9.84
N GLY A 156 8.33 7.06 10.54
CA GLY A 156 8.15 7.02 12.00
C GLY A 156 6.74 7.35 12.50
N SER A 157 5.80 7.69 11.61
CA SER A 157 4.42 8.00 12.02
C SER A 157 3.67 6.78 12.58
N HIS A 158 4.05 5.54 12.23
CA HIS A 158 3.50 4.31 12.83
C HIS A 158 3.74 4.18 14.34
N LEU A 159 4.69 4.92 14.91
CA LEU A 159 5.03 4.87 16.34
C LEU A 159 4.26 5.88 17.19
N ARG A 160 3.42 6.72 16.57
CA ARG A 160 2.81 7.87 17.25
C ARG A 160 1.45 8.25 16.70
N ARG A 161 0.74 9.03 17.51
CA ARG A 161 -0.43 9.80 17.10
C ARG A 161 -0.05 10.90 16.10
N ASP A 162 -1.06 11.50 15.51
CA ASP A 162 -0.89 12.61 14.57
C ASP A 162 -0.26 13.81 15.30
N LEU A 163 0.72 14.46 14.67
CA LEU A 163 1.36 15.65 15.22
C LEU A 163 0.50 16.90 14.96
N PRO A 164 0.62 17.98 15.76
CA PRO A 164 -0.17 19.20 15.58
C PRO A 164 -0.19 19.74 14.14
N ARG A 165 0.96 19.72 13.45
CA ARG A 165 1.08 20.13 12.03
C ARG A 165 0.41 19.18 11.03
N GLU A 166 0.30 17.89 11.35
CA GLU A 166 -0.44 16.93 10.53
C GLU A 166 -1.95 17.13 10.74
N ILE A 167 -2.37 17.38 11.98
CA ILE A 167 -3.75 17.71 12.34
C ILE A 167 -4.17 19.03 11.70
N GLU A 168 -3.33 20.06 11.75
CA GLU A 168 -3.58 21.34 11.07
C GLU A 168 -3.78 21.15 9.56
N ARG A 169 -2.99 20.26 8.94
CA ARG A 169 -3.12 19.95 7.53
C ARG A 169 -4.38 19.14 7.20
N PHE A 170 -4.74 18.19 8.06
CA PHE A 170 -5.85 17.25 7.87
C PHE A 170 -6.69 17.11 9.15
N PRO A 171 -7.46 18.16 9.51
CA PRO A 171 -8.20 18.20 10.78
C PRO A 171 -9.41 17.28 10.77
N ASP A 172 -9.97 17.02 9.60
CA ASP A 172 -11.26 16.34 9.44
C ASP A 172 -11.11 14.88 8.98
N ARG A 173 -12.20 14.13 9.15
CA ARG A 173 -12.41 12.81 8.56
C ARG A 173 -13.73 12.77 7.77
N PRO A 174 -13.77 12.15 6.57
CA PRO A 174 -12.65 11.53 5.85
C PRO A 174 -11.61 12.55 5.41
N VAL A 175 -10.35 12.12 5.25
CA VAL A 175 -9.27 13.00 4.80
C VAL A 175 -9.60 13.51 3.39
N PRO A 176 -9.56 14.83 3.12
CA PRO A 176 -9.88 15.36 1.79
C PRO A 176 -8.79 14.98 0.79
N GLY A 177 -9.21 14.60 -0.43
CA GLY A 177 -8.33 14.36 -1.57
C GLY A 177 -7.82 15.64 -2.25
N PRO A 178 -6.95 15.50 -3.26
CA PRO A 178 -6.54 16.65 -4.09
C PRO A 178 -7.70 17.19 -4.92
N GLU A 179 -7.82 18.52 -5.02
CA GLU A 179 -8.83 19.18 -5.85
C GLU A 179 -8.46 19.11 -7.34
N VAL A 180 -8.95 18.10 -8.06
CA VAL A 180 -8.58 17.82 -9.47
C VAL A 180 -9.68 18.09 -10.50
N ASP A 181 -10.88 18.43 -10.06
CA ASP A 181 -12.02 18.66 -10.95
C ASP A 181 -11.81 19.89 -11.84
N GLY A 182 -12.15 19.76 -13.12
CA GLY A 182 -11.99 20.82 -14.13
C GLY A 182 -10.55 21.13 -14.55
N LYS A 183 -9.54 20.50 -13.93
CA LYS A 183 -8.12 20.74 -14.24
C LYS A 183 -7.66 19.96 -15.47
N THR A 184 -6.81 20.59 -16.28
CA THR A 184 -6.03 19.97 -17.37
C THR A 184 -5.08 18.89 -16.85
N TYR A 185 -4.48 18.11 -17.76
CA TYR A 185 -3.51 17.07 -17.40
C TYR A 185 -2.36 17.64 -16.54
N GLU A 186 -1.72 18.72 -17.00
CA GLU A 186 -0.55 19.32 -16.34
C GLU A 186 -0.91 19.96 -14.99
N GLU A 187 -2.09 20.58 -14.90
CA GLU A 187 -2.62 21.13 -13.66
C GLU A 187 -2.93 20.02 -12.64
N ARG A 188 -3.47 18.88 -13.08
CA ARG A 188 -3.69 17.71 -12.22
C ARG A 188 -2.38 17.13 -11.73
N GLU A 189 -1.40 16.95 -12.61
CA GLU A 189 -0.08 16.44 -12.24
C GLU A 189 0.55 17.31 -11.14
N ARG A 190 0.56 18.64 -11.36
CA ARG A 190 1.05 19.59 -10.37
C ARG A 190 0.26 19.55 -9.07
N THR A 191 -1.07 19.48 -9.15
CA THR A 191 -1.93 19.46 -7.96
C THR A 191 -1.71 18.21 -7.12
N CYS A 192 -1.64 17.03 -7.73
CA CYS A 192 -1.41 15.77 -7.03
C CYS A 192 -0.03 15.77 -6.35
N LEU A 193 1.00 16.26 -7.03
CA LEU A 193 2.33 16.39 -6.46
C LEU A 193 2.36 17.35 -5.26
N THR A 194 1.78 18.55 -5.41
CA THR A 194 1.68 19.53 -4.32
C THR A 194 0.90 18.98 -3.13
N TYR A 195 -0.18 18.22 -3.38
CA TYR A 195 -0.96 17.57 -2.33
C TYR A 195 -0.12 16.56 -1.54
N CYS A 196 0.69 15.73 -2.21
CA CYS A 196 1.62 14.81 -1.55
C CYS A 196 2.65 15.58 -0.70
N GLN A 197 3.28 16.60 -1.29
CA GLN A 197 4.30 17.43 -0.63
C GLN A 197 3.75 18.27 0.53
N SER A 198 2.43 18.47 0.60
CA SER A 198 1.81 19.28 1.66
C SER A 198 1.76 18.59 3.03
N MET A 199 2.00 17.27 3.08
CA MET A 199 2.07 16.53 4.34
C MET A 199 3.45 16.75 4.99
N PRO A 200 3.52 17.22 6.25
CA PRO A 200 4.81 17.48 6.90
C PRO A 200 5.69 16.22 6.98
N ASP A 201 6.97 16.40 6.66
CA ASP A 201 7.99 15.34 6.63
C ASP A 201 7.69 14.17 5.68
N ALA A 202 6.79 14.36 4.70
CA ALA A 202 6.53 13.35 3.70
C ALA A 202 7.76 13.08 2.84
N VAL A 203 8.03 11.80 2.60
CA VAL A 203 9.12 11.30 1.78
C VAL A 203 8.54 10.41 0.69
N GLN A 204 9.01 10.61 -0.54
CA GLN A 204 8.71 9.73 -1.66
C GLN A 204 9.60 8.49 -1.59
N LEU A 205 8.99 7.32 -1.74
CA LEU A 205 9.74 6.08 -1.95
C LEU A 205 10.09 5.96 -3.42
N HIS A 206 11.33 5.55 -3.70
CA HIS A 206 11.80 5.25 -5.04
C HIS A 206 12.23 3.78 -5.06
N LEU A 207 11.56 3.00 -5.89
CA LEU A 207 11.79 1.56 -6.05
C LEU A 207 12.24 1.29 -7.48
N GLU A 208 13.32 0.56 -7.62
CA GLU A 208 13.76 0.00 -8.90
C GLU A 208 12.96 -1.27 -9.22
N ALA A 209 13.04 -1.73 -10.47
CA ALA A 209 12.44 -3.00 -10.84
C ALA A 209 13.07 -4.16 -10.05
N GLY A 210 12.24 -4.90 -9.32
CA GLY A 210 12.63 -6.01 -8.47
C GLY A 210 12.83 -5.65 -6.99
N ASP A 211 12.69 -4.37 -6.64
CA ASP A 211 12.70 -3.92 -5.25
C ASP A 211 11.41 -4.32 -4.54
N PHE A 212 11.54 -4.60 -3.24
CA PHE A 212 10.43 -4.97 -2.38
C PHE A 212 10.39 -4.03 -1.17
N ALA A 213 9.39 -3.15 -1.13
CA ALA A 213 9.13 -2.31 0.04
C ALA A 213 8.18 -3.04 1.00
N LEU A 214 8.64 -3.25 2.23
CA LEU A 214 7.82 -3.66 3.36
C LEU A 214 7.58 -2.45 4.26
N TYR A 215 6.32 -2.17 4.63
CA TYR A 215 5.99 -1.05 5.49
C TYR A 215 4.81 -1.32 6.41
N ARG A 216 4.76 -0.61 7.53
CA ARG A 216 3.64 -0.57 8.46
C ARG A 216 2.54 0.28 7.84
N ASN A 217 1.42 -0.26 7.39
CA ASN A 217 0.37 0.58 6.77
C ASN A 217 -0.39 1.46 7.78
N THR A 218 -0.06 1.37 9.07
CA THR A 218 -0.43 2.35 10.11
C THR A 218 0.41 3.63 10.08
N LEU A 219 1.46 3.71 9.26
CA LEU A 219 2.11 4.99 8.97
C LEU A 219 1.25 5.81 7.99
N TRP A 220 1.37 7.13 8.03
CA TRP A 220 0.75 8.00 7.03
C TRP A 220 1.36 7.73 5.65
N HIS A 221 0.53 7.31 4.71
CA HIS A 221 0.95 7.04 3.34
C HIS A 221 -0.12 7.41 2.30
N ILE A 222 0.29 7.40 1.04
CA ILE A 222 -0.49 7.79 -0.13
C ILE A 222 0.15 7.22 -1.40
N GLY A 223 -0.63 7.04 -2.46
CA GLY A 223 -0.15 6.82 -3.82
C GLY A 223 -0.39 8.02 -4.73
N ASN A 224 0.62 8.41 -5.52
CA ASN A 224 0.58 9.46 -6.54
C ASN A 224 0.98 8.89 -7.90
N TYR A 225 0.07 8.88 -8.85
CA TYR A 225 0.21 8.17 -10.11
C TYR A 225 0.17 9.13 -11.30
N VAL A 226 1.07 8.90 -12.25
CA VAL A 226 1.15 9.67 -13.50
C VAL A 226 1.08 8.71 -14.70
N PRO A 227 0.26 9.01 -15.74
CA PRO A 227 0.10 8.10 -16.87
C PRO A 227 1.35 7.78 -17.68
N HIS A 228 2.31 8.71 -17.74
CA HIS A 228 3.53 8.53 -18.54
C HIS A 228 4.57 7.61 -17.89
N LYS A 229 4.37 7.18 -16.64
CA LYS A 229 5.25 6.22 -15.96
C LYS A 229 4.54 4.87 -15.87
N LYS A 230 4.97 3.92 -16.71
CA LYS A 230 4.48 2.55 -16.68
C LYS A 230 4.69 1.95 -15.29
N ARG A 231 3.63 1.35 -14.73
CA ARG A 231 3.64 0.79 -13.38
C ARG A 231 2.98 -0.58 -13.35
N ALA A 232 3.58 -1.47 -12.58
CA ALA A 232 2.96 -2.69 -12.11
C ALA A 232 3.65 -3.02 -10.79
N THR A 233 2.92 -2.91 -9.69
CA THR A 233 3.47 -3.12 -8.35
C THR A 233 2.60 -4.14 -7.64
N LEU A 234 3.20 -5.29 -7.31
CA LEU A 234 2.52 -6.31 -6.51
C LEU A 234 2.24 -5.71 -5.15
N HIS A 235 0.99 -5.81 -4.72
CA HIS A 235 0.51 -5.19 -3.50
C HIS A 235 -0.22 -6.21 -2.65
N ASP A 236 0.27 -6.38 -1.44
CA ASP A 236 -0.22 -7.39 -0.50
C ASP A 236 -0.03 -6.89 0.94
N GLY A 237 -0.57 -7.61 1.91
CA GLY A 237 -0.23 -7.49 3.31
C GLY A 237 0.24 -8.84 3.85
N PRO A 238 1.45 -8.97 4.42
CA PRO A 238 1.84 -10.14 5.17
C PRO A 238 0.93 -10.27 6.39
N LYS A 239 0.16 -11.36 6.47
CA LYS A 239 -0.85 -11.55 7.53
C LYS A 239 -0.43 -12.64 8.50
N THR A 240 -0.75 -12.40 9.78
CA THR A 240 -0.79 -13.42 10.83
C THR A 240 -2.23 -13.93 10.99
N PRO A 241 -2.45 -15.09 11.65
CA PRO A 241 -3.80 -15.55 12.00
C PRO A 241 -4.59 -14.55 12.86
N GLU A 242 -3.90 -13.79 13.71
CA GLU A 242 -4.46 -12.74 14.56
C GLU A 242 -4.98 -11.59 13.71
N PHE A 243 -4.19 -11.12 12.74
CA PHE A 243 -4.62 -10.05 11.86
C PHE A 243 -5.78 -10.48 10.96
N ILE A 244 -5.81 -11.74 10.52
CA ILE A 244 -6.97 -12.27 9.76
C ILE A 244 -8.25 -12.18 10.60
N ARG A 245 -8.23 -12.65 11.85
CA ARG A 245 -9.38 -12.54 12.76
C ARG A 245 -9.80 -11.10 13.00
N PHE A 246 -8.83 -10.21 13.21
CA PHE A 246 -9.09 -8.77 13.34
C PHE A 246 -9.79 -8.21 12.10
N ILE A 247 -9.33 -8.54 10.89
CA ILE A 247 -9.91 -8.08 9.63
C ILE A 247 -11.37 -8.53 9.51
N GLU A 248 -11.66 -9.79 9.84
CA GLU A 248 -13.01 -10.36 9.80
C GLU A 248 -13.95 -9.63 10.78
N GLU A 249 -13.54 -9.53 12.04
CA GLU A 249 -14.32 -8.86 13.09
C GLU A 249 -14.51 -7.37 12.79
N ALA A 250 -13.44 -6.67 12.40
CA ALA A 250 -13.46 -5.25 12.06
C ALA A 250 -14.43 -4.98 10.92
N ARG A 251 -14.40 -5.80 9.85
CA ARG A 251 -15.33 -5.67 8.73
C ARG A 251 -16.78 -5.84 9.15
N GLU A 252 -17.09 -6.88 9.93
CA GLU A 252 -18.44 -7.14 10.41
C GLU A 252 -18.97 -5.98 11.26
N ILE A 253 -18.17 -5.51 12.22
CA ILE A 253 -18.53 -4.39 13.09
C ILE A 253 -18.69 -3.10 12.28
N SER A 254 -17.75 -2.80 11.38
CA SER A 254 -17.82 -1.60 10.54
C SER A 254 -19.07 -1.58 9.66
N VAL A 255 -19.49 -2.71 9.09
CA VAL A 255 -20.74 -2.80 8.32
C VAL A 255 -21.94 -2.43 9.21
N LYS A 256 -22.09 -3.09 10.37
CA LYS A 256 -23.21 -2.82 11.29
C LYS A 256 -23.25 -1.38 11.76
N ARG A 257 -22.08 -0.78 12.06
CA ARG A 257 -21.98 0.63 12.47
C ARG A 257 -22.36 1.59 11.35
N ARG A 258 -21.94 1.32 10.11
CA ARG A 258 -22.37 2.13 8.94
C ARG A 258 -23.88 2.05 8.72
N GLU A 259 -24.48 0.86 8.83
CA GLU A 259 -25.93 0.67 8.72
C GLU A 259 -26.70 1.44 9.82
N ALA A 260 -26.09 1.58 11.00
CA ALA A 260 -26.61 2.40 12.10
C ALA A 260 -26.32 3.91 11.95
N GLY A 261 -25.70 4.34 10.84
CA GLY A 261 -25.44 5.75 10.52
C GLY A 261 -24.12 6.30 11.06
N HIS A 262 -23.24 5.46 11.60
CA HIS A 262 -21.90 5.90 12.01
C HIS A 262 -20.98 6.08 10.80
N GLY A 263 -20.29 7.23 10.75
CA GLY A 263 -19.29 7.55 9.74
C GLY A 263 -17.88 7.13 10.13
N MET A 264 -16.90 7.93 9.72
CA MET A 264 -15.52 7.79 10.15
C MET A 264 -15.31 8.63 11.42
N GLU A 265 -14.84 8.01 12.48
CA GLU A 265 -14.47 8.71 13.71
C GLU A 265 -13.20 9.54 13.47
N ASN A 266 -13.10 10.69 14.15
CA ASN A 266 -11.94 11.55 14.03
C ASN A 266 -10.97 11.28 15.20
N PRO A 267 -9.74 10.79 14.95
CA PRO A 267 -8.78 10.50 16.01
C PRO A 267 -8.22 11.75 16.72
N ASN A 268 -8.59 12.95 16.25
CA ASN A 268 -8.12 14.23 16.76
C ASN A 268 -9.25 15.07 17.41
N ALA A 269 -10.46 14.51 17.54
CA ALA A 269 -11.61 15.16 18.15
C ALA A 269 -11.61 15.10 19.69
#